data_AF-A0A924QRN6-F1
#
_entry.id   AF-A0A924QRN6-F1
#
_cell.length_a   1.000
_cell.length_b   1.000
_cell.length_c   1.000
_cell.angle_alpha   90.00
_cell.angle_beta   90.00
_cell.angle_gamma   90.00
#
_symmetry.space_group_name_H-M   'P 1'
#
loop_
_entity.id
_entity.type
_entity.pdbx_description
1 polymer ?
#
loop_
_entity_poly.entity_id
_entity_poly.type
_entity_poly.pdbx_seq_one_letter_code
_entity_poly.pdbx_strand_id
1 'polypeptide(L)'
;PDHTAHADGIGSATAMASIKVADEQFGRLITELEKRGLTNNFNIIISTDHGFVTHIGNTSVAEFLIKEGLKKDKESEDVVVAEGAIYVQNHDETIIKNIVLKLQAQSFVGSIFTKATIPSDTKGWVEGTVSFDAVHWNHPERAADILVDYNWNDDKNAAGYAGTSFSRGVAGHGGFSPYEVHIALLAAGPSFKQTFTSQLPTSNVDIVPTILHIHHLQISTTMDGRVMNELLIEKTKQPKLIAKKETISTTAKFDGGTYQLNVERTILGNYKYVDFTKVTRVVPAANSK
;
A
#
# COMPACT_ATOMS: atom_id res chain seq x y z
N PRO A 1 -11.38 -9.87 7.71
CA PRO A 1 -12.81 -9.60 7.39
C PRO A 1 -12.95 -9.02 5.98
N ASP A 2 -12.17 -9.57 5.03
CA ASP A 2 -12.01 -9.00 3.70
C ASP A 2 -13.32 -9.11 2.89
N HIS A 3 -13.79 -10.34 2.70
CA HIS A 3 -15.01 -10.63 1.94
C HIS A 3 -16.24 -9.82 2.40
N THR A 4 -16.48 -9.75 3.71
CA THR A 4 -17.63 -9.05 4.28
C THR A 4 -17.52 -7.53 4.16
N ALA A 5 -16.31 -6.98 4.25
CA ALA A 5 -16.08 -5.55 4.05
C ALA A 5 -16.19 -5.14 2.57
N HIS A 6 -15.70 -5.96 1.63
CA HIS A 6 -15.92 -5.74 0.19
C HIS A 6 -17.42 -5.72 -0.17
N ALA A 7 -18.18 -6.67 0.36
CA ALA A 7 -19.60 -6.83 0.04
C ALA A 7 -20.47 -5.73 0.66
N ASP A 8 -20.32 -5.50 1.96
CA ASP A 8 -21.28 -4.71 2.75
C ASP A 8 -20.70 -3.38 3.26
N GLY A 9 -19.40 -3.16 3.08
CA GLY A 9 -18.69 -1.96 3.53
C GLY A 9 -18.08 -2.06 4.92
N ILE A 10 -17.09 -1.20 5.17
CA ILE A 10 -16.37 -1.09 6.44
C ILE A 10 -17.33 -0.61 7.53
N GLY A 11 -17.36 -1.31 8.66
CA GLY A 11 -18.24 -0.98 9.79
C GLY A 11 -19.67 -1.47 9.65
N SER A 12 -20.00 -2.18 8.57
CA SER A 12 -21.30 -2.84 8.42
C SER A 12 -21.52 -3.91 9.50
N ALA A 13 -22.79 -4.22 9.78
CA ALA A 13 -23.14 -5.25 10.77
C ALA A 13 -22.49 -6.60 10.44
N THR A 14 -22.46 -7.00 9.17
CA THR A 14 -21.82 -8.23 8.70
C THR A 14 -20.31 -8.20 8.88
N ALA A 15 -19.65 -7.10 8.50
CA ALA A 15 -18.20 -6.95 8.68
C ALA A 15 -17.83 -7.02 10.16
N MET A 16 -18.55 -6.29 11.03
CA MET A 16 -18.29 -6.31 12.48
C MET A 16 -18.59 -7.67 13.12
N ALA A 17 -19.65 -8.36 12.70
CA ALA A 17 -19.93 -9.72 13.14
C ALA A 17 -18.80 -10.68 12.76
N SER A 18 -18.24 -10.55 11.55
CA SER A 18 -17.12 -11.40 11.12
C SER A 18 -15.85 -11.20 11.94
N ILE A 19 -15.56 -9.95 12.34
CA ILE A 19 -14.43 -9.64 13.24
C ILE A 19 -14.66 -10.26 14.62
N LYS A 20 -15.87 -10.11 15.16
CA LYS A 20 -16.24 -10.70 16.46
C LYS A 20 -16.07 -12.22 16.45
N VAL A 21 -16.51 -12.90 15.39
CA VAL A 21 -16.33 -14.35 15.25
C VAL A 21 -14.85 -14.72 15.17
N ALA A 22 -14.03 -13.97 14.43
CA ALA A 22 -12.59 -14.20 14.36
C ALA A 22 -11.91 -14.07 15.74
N ASP A 23 -12.26 -13.04 16.50
CA ASP A 23 -11.80 -12.82 17.88
C ASP A 23 -12.20 -13.99 18.80
N GLU A 24 -13.47 -14.41 18.77
CA GLU A 24 -13.97 -15.54 19.56
C GLU A 24 -13.25 -16.86 19.23
N GLN A 25 -13.00 -17.14 17.94
CA GLN A 25 -12.27 -18.35 17.54
C GLN A 25 -10.79 -18.28 17.92
N PHE A 26 -10.18 -17.10 17.84
CA PHE A 26 -8.82 -16.90 18.31
C PHE A 26 -8.72 -17.09 19.84
N GLY A 27 -9.63 -16.49 20.60
CA GLY A 27 -9.73 -16.67 22.06
C GLY A 27 -9.92 -18.12 22.47
N ARG A 28 -10.67 -18.91 21.69
CA ARG A 28 -10.80 -20.37 21.89
C ARG A 28 -9.46 -21.10 21.76
N LEU A 29 -8.61 -20.72 20.79
CA LEU A 29 -7.27 -21.30 20.65
C LEU A 29 -6.39 -20.95 21.85
N ILE A 30 -6.40 -19.69 22.27
CA ILE A 30 -5.63 -19.22 23.44
C ILE A 30 -6.06 -19.97 24.72
N THR A 31 -7.37 -20.08 24.94
CA THR A 31 -7.93 -20.82 26.09
C THR A 31 -7.45 -22.28 26.11
N GLU A 32 -7.36 -22.93 24.95
CA GLU A 32 -6.88 -24.31 24.88
C GLU A 32 -5.38 -24.43 25.16
N LEU A 33 -4.57 -23.48 24.71
CA LEU A 33 -3.15 -23.42 25.05
C LEU A 33 -2.93 -23.25 26.56
N GLU A 34 -3.73 -22.40 27.20
CA GLU A 34 -3.69 -22.20 28.65
C GLU A 34 -4.07 -23.46 29.42
N LYS A 35 -5.17 -24.12 29.04
CA LYS A 35 -5.63 -25.38 29.67
C LYS A 35 -4.57 -26.48 29.62
N ARG A 36 -3.77 -26.51 28.55
CA ARG A 36 -2.69 -27.48 28.37
C ARG A 36 -1.36 -27.05 29.00
N GLY A 37 -1.29 -25.85 29.60
CA GLY A 37 -0.05 -25.31 30.16
C GLY A 37 1.00 -24.97 29.09
N LEU A 38 0.56 -24.64 27.86
CA LEU A 38 1.44 -24.40 26.70
C LEU A 38 1.63 -22.91 26.38
N THR A 39 1.10 -21.99 27.20
CA THR A 39 1.16 -20.54 26.96
C THR A 39 2.58 -20.02 26.75
N ASN A 40 3.58 -20.61 27.40
CA ASN A 40 4.98 -20.20 27.30
C ASN A 40 5.76 -20.99 26.24
N ASN A 41 5.11 -21.89 25.49
CA ASN A 41 5.76 -22.73 24.49
C ASN A 41 5.68 -22.13 23.08
N PHE A 42 4.83 -21.12 22.88
CA PHE A 42 4.56 -20.54 21.58
C PHE A 42 4.76 -19.03 21.60
N ASN A 43 5.38 -18.54 20.53
CA ASN A 43 5.28 -17.15 20.13
C ASN A 43 4.11 -17.02 19.12
N ILE A 44 3.29 -15.99 19.30
CA ILE A 44 2.13 -15.69 18.48
C ILE A 44 2.35 -14.32 17.87
N ILE A 45 2.25 -14.22 16.55
CA ILE A 45 2.29 -12.97 15.80
C ILE A 45 0.99 -12.88 15.00
N ILE A 46 0.29 -11.76 15.10
CA ILE A 46 -0.94 -11.46 14.38
C ILE A 46 -0.68 -10.21 13.55
N SER A 47 -0.97 -10.28 12.26
CA SER A 47 -0.89 -9.16 11.34
C SER A 47 -2.03 -9.23 10.32
N THR A 48 -2.15 -8.21 9.49
CA THR A 48 -2.97 -8.25 8.28
C THR A 48 -2.10 -8.05 7.05
N ASP A 49 -2.58 -8.49 5.90
CA ASP A 49 -1.98 -8.21 4.60
C ASP A 49 -2.15 -6.75 4.19
N HIS A 50 -3.34 -6.18 4.46
CA HIS A 50 -3.67 -4.79 4.17
C HIS A 50 -4.72 -4.22 5.14
N GLY A 51 -4.95 -2.92 5.03
CA GLY A 51 -6.09 -2.20 5.58
C GLY A 51 -7.25 -2.12 4.59
N PHE A 52 -8.08 -1.07 4.68
CA PHE A 52 -9.31 -0.94 3.88
C PHE A 52 -9.76 0.52 3.76
N VAL A 53 -10.40 0.86 2.64
CA VAL A 53 -11.02 2.17 2.37
C VAL A 53 -12.45 2.03 1.83
N THR A 54 -13.27 3.05 2.02
CA THR A 54 -14.59 3.15 1.39
C THR A 54 -14.44 3.57 -0.07
N HIS A 55 -15.22 3.00 -0.98
CA HIS A 55 -15.16 3.32 -2.41
C HIS A 55 -16.34 4.24 -2.78
N ILE A 56 -16.05 5.32 -3.53
CA ILE A 56 -17.07 6.30 -3.98
C ILE A 56 -17.02 6.57 -5.49
N GLY A 57 -16.11 5.92 -6.20
CA GLY A 57 -15.92 6.08 -7.64
C GLY A 57 -17.03 5.47 -8.47
N ASN A 58 -17.21 6.02 -9.66
CA ASN A 58 -18.19 5.55 -10.65
C ASN A 58 -17.55 5.14 -11.99
N THR A 59 -16.24 5.29 -12.14
CA THR A 59 -15.48 4.94 -13.34
C THR A 59 -14.24 4.15 -12.95
N SER A 60 -13.86 3.20 -13.81
CA SER A 60 -12.57 2.52 -13.73
C SER A 60 -11.54 3.16 -14.66
N VAL A 61 -10.25 2.88 -14.43
CA VAL A 61 -9.15 3.23 -15.35
C VAL A 61 -9.41 2.66 -16.74
N ALA A 62 -9.81 1.39 -16.85
CA ALA A 62 -10.10 0.76 -18.14
C ALA A 62 -11.22 1.46 -18.92
N GLU A 63 -12.34 1.78 -18.26
CA GLU A 63 -13.46 2.53 -18.87
C GLU A 63 -13.02 3.93 -19.33
N PHE A 64 -12.19 4.61 -18.53
CA PHE A 64 -11.61 5.90 -18.90
C PHE A 64 -10.72 5.81 -20.15
N LEU A 65 -9.80 4.83 -20.20
CA LEU A 65 -8.89 4.67 -21.35
C LEU A 65 -9.66 4.34 -22.63
N ILE A 66 -10.72 3.53 -22.55
CA ILE A 66 -11.60 3.23 -23.70
C ILE A 66 -12.30 4.50 -24.18
N LYS A 67 -12.86 5.28 -23.25
CA LYS A 67 -13.56 6.53 -23.57
C LYS A 67 -12.64 7.56 -24.23
N GLU A 68 -11.38 7.66 -23.80
CA GLU A 68 -10.38 8.55 -24.39
C GLU A 68 -9.76 8.01 -25.70
N GLY A 69 -10.13 6.80 -26.14
CA GLY A 69 -9.57 6.15 -27.32
C GLY A 69 -8.11 5.69 -27.14
N LEU A 70 -7.64 5.55 -25.90
CA LEU A 70 -6.31 5.07 -25.54
C LEU A 70 -6.24 3.54 -25.41
N LYS A 71 -7.41 2.90 -25.26
CA LYS A 71 -7.62 1.45 -25.34
C LYS A 71 -8.79 1.22 -26.31
N LYS A 72 -8.66 0.26 -27.23
CA LYS A 72 -9.69 0.03 -28.25
C LYS A 72 -11.05 -0.40 -27.68
N ASP A 73 -11.05 -1.42 -26.83
CA ASP A 73 -12.26 -1.95 -26.18
C ASP A 73 -11.87 -2.79 -24.95
N LYS A 74 -12.84 -3.37 -24.24
CA LYS A 74 -12.56 -4.11 -22.99
C LYS A 74 -11.65 -5.32 -23.20
N GLU A 75 -11.82 -6.04 -24.31
CA GLU A 75 -11.16 -7.32 -24.58
C GLU A 75 -9.90 -7.15 -25.44
N SER A 76 -9.59 -5.93 -25.86
CA SER A 76 -8.42 -5.64 -26.69
C SER A 76 -7.09 -5.81 -25.95
N GLU A 77 -6.06 -6.22 -26.69
CA GLU A 77 -4.70 -6.45 -26.18
C GLU A 77 -3.72 -5.31 -26.48
N ASP A 78 -4.19 -4.22 -27.12
CA ASP A 78 -3.40 -3.01 -27.38
C ASP A 78 -2.96 -2.33 -26.08
N VAL A 79 -3.86 -2.28 -25.10
CA VAL A 79 -3.61 -1.88 -23.72
C VAL A 79 -4.39 -2.80 -22.79
N VAL A 80 -3.71 -3.53 -21.92
CA VAL A 80 -4.32 -4.41 -20.91
C VAL A 80 -4.28 -3.73 -19.56
N VAL A 81 -5.42 -3.66 -18.88
CA VAL A 81 -5.55 -3.07 -17.54
C VAL A 81 -5.94 -4.18 -16.57
N ALA A 82 -5.10 -4.42 -15.57
CA ALA A 82 -5.34 -5.35 -14.47
C ALA A 82 -5.30 -4.55 -13.16
N GLU A 83 -6.47 -4.20 -12.64
CA GLU A 83 -6.61 -3.23 -11.55
C GLU A 83 -5.91 -1.90 -11.90
N GLY A 84 -4.88 -1.52 -11.14
CA GLY A 84 -4.06 -0.34 -11.38
C GLY A 84 -2.89 -0.56 -12.36
N ALA A 85 -2.60 -1.80 -12.75
CA ALA A 85 -1.47 -2.14 -13.61
C ALA A 85 -1.87 -2.04 -15.10
N ILE A 86 -1.15 -1.22 -15.87
CA ILE A 86 -1.42 -0.97 -17.29
C ILE A 86 -0.23 -1.47 -18.12
N TYR A 87 -0.50 -2.45 -18.97
CA TYR A 87 0.45 -3.04 -19.91
C TYR A 87 0.13 -2.50 -21.31
N VAL A 88 1.13 -1.95 -21.99
CA VAL A 88 1.00 -1.40 -23.34
C VAL A 88 1.67 -2.35 -24.33
N GLN A 89 0.95 -2.70 -25.40
CA GLN A 89 1.49 -3.58 -26.42
C GLN A 89 2.83 -3.05 -26.96
N ASN A 90 3.81 -3.94 -27.06
CA ASN A 90 5.18 -3.63 -27.49
C ASN A 90 5.91 -2.58 -26.63
N HIS A 91 5.41 -2.25 -25.43
CA HIS A 91 5.97 -1.22 -24.55
C HIS A 91 6.13 0.14 -25.26
N ASP A 92 5.16 0.52 -26.11
CA ASP A 92 5.24 1.76 -26.91
C ASP A 92 5.29 3.00 -26.00
N GLU A 93 6.45 3.65 -25.95
CA GLU A 93 6.70 4.81 -25.09
C GLU A 93 5.79 6.00 -25.38
N THR A 94 5.35 6.18 -26.63
CA THR A 94 4.48 7.29 -27.03
C THR A 94 3.09 7.10 -26.44
N ILE A 95 2.58 5.86 -26.52
CA ILE A 95 1.30 5.48 -25.92
C ILE A 95 1.38 5.61 -24.39
N ILE A 96 2.44 5.10 -23.76
CA ILE A 96 2.63 5.20 -22.30
C ILE A 96 2.62 6.67 -21.85
N LYS A 97 3.41 7.54 -22.50
CA LYS A 97 3.44 8.98 -22.19
C LYS A 97 2.06 9.63 -22.34
N ASN A 98 1.31 9.28 -23.38
CA ASN A 98 -0.03 9.82 -23.61
C ASN A 98 -1.04 9.35 -22.54
N ILE A 99 -0.99 8.07 -22.15
CA ILE A 99 -1.80 7.52 -21.06
C ILE A 99 -1.52 8.25 -19.75
N VAL A 100 -0.23 8.37 -19.37
CA VAL A 100 0.16 9.08 -18.15
C VAL A 100 -0.35 10.52 -18.16
N LEU A 101 -0.13 11.27 -19.24
CA LEU A 101 -0.58 12.66 -19.37
C LEU A 101 -2.09 12.81 -19.18
N LYS A 102 -2.87 11.91 -19.80
CA LYS A 102 -4.35 11.93 -19.72
C LYS A 102 -4.86 11.58 -18.33
N LEU A 103 -4.21 10.63 -17.66
CA LEU A 103 -4.53 10.23 -16.29
C LEU A 103 -4.16 11.32 -15.27
N GLN A 104 -3.04 12.03 -15.46
CA GLN A 104 -2.62 13.13 -14.59
C GLN A 104 -3.67 14.23 -14.46
N ALA A 105 -4.50 14.44 -15.48
CA ALA A 105 -5.58 15.44 -15.45
C ALA A 105 -6.82 15.01 -14.65
N GLN A 106 -7.01 13.73 -14.34
CA GLN A 106 -8.26 13.21 -13.79
C GLN A 106 -8.31 13.27 -12.26
N SER A 107 -9.33 13.91 -11.68
CA SER A 107 -9.45 14.05 -10.21
C SER A 107 -9.57 12.71 -9.46
N PHE A 108 -10.11 11.67 -10.10
CA PHE A 108 -10.22 10.32 -9.53
C PHE A 108 -8.90 9.55 -9.54
N VAL A 109 -7.89 10.01 -10.28
CA VAL A 109 -6.57 9.37 -10.34
C VAL A 109 -5.68 9.91 -9.24
N GLY A 110 -5.08 9.00 -8.49
CA GLY A 110 -4.09 9.26 -7.45
C GLY A 110 -2.69 9.16 -8.03
N SER A 111 -1.83 8.43 -7.34
CA SER A 111 -0.42 8.29 -7.71
C SER A 111 -0.22 7.49 -9.00
N ILE A 112 0.81 7.86 -9.76
CA ILE A 112 1.19 7.21 -11.03
C ILE A 112 2.67 6.90 -10.97
N PHE A 113 3.01 5.66 -11.31
CA PHE A 113 4.36 5.13 -11.28
C PHE A 113 4.76 4.54 -12.61
N THR A 114 6.04 4.64 -12.94
CA THR A 114 6.67 3.95 -14.09
C THR A 114 8.04 3.42 -13.67
N LYS A 115 8.74 2.67 -14.53
CA LYS A 115 10.14 2.28 -14.24
C LYS A 115 11.04 3.52 -14.11
N ALA A 116 12.12 3.42 -13.36
CA ALA A 116 13.16 4.45 -13.38
C ALA A 116 13.98 4.36 -14.68
N THR A 117 14.48 5.50 -15.18
CA THR A 117 15.47 5.50 -16.27
C THR A 117 16.81 4.94 -15.79
N ILE A 118 17.18 5.24 -14.56
CA ILE A 118 18.40 4.77 -13.90
C ILE A 118 17.99 3.87 -12.73
N PRO A 119 18.53 2.65 -12.60
CA PRO A 119 18.19 1.76 -11.49
C PRO A 119 18.32 2.47 -10.14
N SER A 120 17.34 2.26 -9.24
CA SER A 120 17.27 2.88 -7.92
C SER A 120 17.02 4.40 -7.87
N ASP A 121 16.82 5.08 -9.00
CA ASP A 121 16.26 6.44 -8.97
C ASP A 121 14.82 6.39 -8.44
N THR A 122 14.41 7.44 -7.75
CA THR A 122 13.07 7.60 -7.18
C THR A 122 12.06 8.16 -8.18
N LYS A 123 12.53 8.72 -9.30
CA LYS A 123 11.65 9.25 -10.36
C LYS A 123 11.40 8.21 -11.44
N GLY A 124 10.17 8.15 -11.92
CA GLY A 124 9.83 7.36 -13.09
C GLY A 124 10.33 8.04 -14.38
N TRP A 125 10.45 7.27 -15.46
CA TRP A 125 10.96 7.75 -16.74
C TRP A 125 9.98 8.69 -17.47
N VAL A 126 8.69 8.65 -17.11
CA VAL A 126 7.68 9.60 -17.56
C VAL A 126 7.55 10.77 -16.57
N GLU A 127 7.52 12.00 -17.07
CA GLU A 127 7.38 13.21 -16.25
C GLU A 127 6.16 13.14 -15.31
N GLY A 128 6.33 13.59 -14.06
CA GLY A 128 5.29 13.52 -13.03
C GLY A 128 5.03 12.13 -12.46
N THR A 129 5.85 11.11 -12.77
CA THR A 129 5.73 9.77 -12.17
C THR A 129 6.85 9.48 -11.18
N VAL A 130 6.57 8.61 -10.21
CA VAL A 130 7.57 8.06 -9.26
C VAL A 130 7.98 6.66 -9.71
N SER A 131 9.20 6.22 -9.40
CA SER A 131 9.66 4.91 -9.86
C SER A 131 9.00 3.76 -9.12
N PHE A 132 8.87 2.61 -9.78
CA PHE A 132 8.43 1.37 -9.13
C PHE A 132 9.35 0.93 -7.98
N ASP A 133 10.66 1.12 -8.10
CA ASP A 133 11.64 0.80 -7.05
C ASP A 133 11.33 1.56 -5.76
N ALA A 134 10.85 2.79 -5.91
CA ALA A 134 10.47 3.63 -4.81
C ALA A 134 9.36 2.98 -3.96
N VAL A 135 8.42 2.28 -4.59
CA VAL A 135 7.27 1.65 -3.91
C VAL A 135 7.36 0.13 -3.85
N HIS A 136 8.56 -0.45 -4.01
CA HIS A 136 8.81 -1.89 -3.96
C HIS A 136 7.99 -2.72 -4.96
N TRP A 137 7.68 -2.14 -6.14
CA TRP A 137 6.82 -2.77 -7.14
C TRP A 137 7.56 -3.20 -8.42
N ASN A 138 8.88 -3.06 -8.47
CA ASN A 138 9.68 -3.26 -9.69
C ASN A 138 10.07 -4.73 -9.94
N HIS A 139 9.09 -5.63 -10.08
CA HIS A 139 9.40 -7.01 -10.47
C HIS A 139 10.00 -7.06 -11.88
N PRO A 140 11.18 -7.67 -12.09
CA PRO A 140 11.94 -7.55 -13.34
C PRO A 140 11.16 -7.98 -14.59
N GLU A 141 10.36 -9.04 -14.47
CA GLU A 141 9.63 -9.64 -15.59
C GLU A 141 8.11 -9.38 -15.60
N ARG A 142 7.54 -8.91 -14.50
CA ARG A 142 6.07 -8.91 -14.30
C ARG A 142 5.49 -7.52 -14.03
N ALA A 143 6.32 -6.55 -13.67
CA ALA A 143 5.89 -5.16 -13.53
C ALA A 143 5.33 -4.66 -14.87
N ALA A 144 4.20 -3.96 -14.79
CA ALA A 144 3.56 -3.33 -15.94
C ALA A 144 4.35 -2.10 -16.41
N ASP A 145 3.86 -1.41 -17.44
CA ASP A 145 4.47 -0.17 -17.93
C ASP A 145 4.12 1.02 -17.04
N ILE A 146 2.88 1.01 -16.52
CA ILE A 146 2.34 2.04 -15.62
C ILE A 146 1.63 1.33 -14.47
N LEU A 147 1.86 1.81 -13.24
CA LEU A 147 1.02 1.51 -12.09
C LEU A 147 0.27 2.80 -11.73
N VAL A 148 -1.04 2.69 -11.57
CA VAL A 148 -1.94 3.78 -11.18
C VAL A 148 -2.68 3.38 -9.92
N ASP A 149 -2.69 4.30 -8.96
CA ASP A 149 -3.58 4.25 -7.82
C ASP A 149 -4.77 5.21 -8.04
N TYR A 150 -5.91 4.89 -7.46
CA TYR A 150 -7.01 5.85 -7.38
C TYR A 150 -6.71 6.92 -6.34
N ASN A 151 -7.30 8.10 -6.50
CA ASN A 151 -7.14 9.17 -5.53
C ASN A 151 -7.85 8.78 -4.22
N TRP A 152 -7.44 9.40 -3.11
CA TRP A 152 -8.04 9.16 -1.81
C TRP A 152 -8.06 10.41 -0.93
N ASN A 153 -8.98 10.41 0.04
CA ASN A 153 -9.11 11.45 1.05
C ASN A 153 -9.48 10.86 2.43
N ASP A 154 -9.56 11.74 3.42
CA ASP A 154 -9.84 11.41 4.83
C ASP A 154 -11.33 11.41 5.17
N ASP A 155 -12.22 11.49 4.17
CA ASP A 155 -13.66 11.50 4.41
C ASP A 155 -14.08 10.21 5.10
N LYS A 156 -15.04 10.36 6.02
CA LYS A 156 -15.58 9.26 6.82
C LYS A 156 -16.83 8.70 6.18
N ASN A 157 -16.97 7.38 6.23
CA ASN A 157 -18.21 6.72 5.87
C ASN A 157 -19.30 6.89 6.95
N ALA A 158 -20.50 6.37 6.69
CA ALA A 158 -21.64 6.48 7.61
C ALA A 158 -21.41 5.79 8.99
N ALA A 159 -20.47 4.84 9.07
CA ALA A 159 -20.07 4.19 10.32
C ALA A 159 -18.92 4.93 11.04
N GLY A 160 -18.43 6.04 10.50
CA GLY A 160 -17.41 6.90 11.11
C GLY A 160 -15.96 6.50 10.82
N TYR A 161 -15.72 5.52 9.96
CA TYR A 161 -14.37 5.12 9.54
C TYR A 161 -13.84 6.06 8.46
N ALA A 162 -12.66 6.64 8.70
CA ALA A 162 -11.97 7.49 7.74
C ALA A 162 -11.27 6.66 6.66
N GLY A 163 -11.06 7.27 5.50
CA GLY A 163 -10.43 6.65 4.35
C GLY A 163 -11.44 6.38 3.25
N THR A 164 -11.40 7.21 2.22
CA THR A 164 -12.27 7.12 1.06
C THR A 164 -11.43 7.18 -0.21
N SER A 165 -11.62 6.20 -1.09
CA SER A 165 -10.98 6.08 -2.39
C SER A 165 -11.98 6.35 -3.51
N PHE A 166 -11.49 6.95 -4.58
CA PHE A 166 -12.23 7.20 -5.81
C PHE A 166 -12.30 5.95 -6.72
N SER A 167 -11.92 4.78 -6.22
CA SER A 167 -12.21 3.47 -6.80
C SER A 167 -13.71 3.18 -6.86
N ARG A 168 -14.12 2.34 -7.81
CA ARG A 168 -15.50 1.82 -7.89
C ARG A 168 -15.73 0.68 -6.88
N GLY A 169 -16.96 0.54 -6.41
CA GLY A 169 -17.37 -0.54 -5.49
C GLY A 169 -17.95 0.03 -4.20
N VAL A 170 -18.05 -0.81 -3.17
CA VAL A 170 -18.55 -0.42 -1.84
C VAL A 170 -17.38 -0.03 -0.93
N ALA A 171 -16.38 -0.90 -0.86
CA ALA A 171 -15.13 -0.70 -0.14
C ALA A 171 -14.08 -1.65 -0.72
N GLY A 172 -12.81 -1.41 -0.43
CA GLY A 172 -11.73 -2.27 -0.88
C GLY A 172 -10.36 -1.82 -0.38
N HIS A 173 -9.33 -2.26 -1.10
CA HIS A 173 -7.94 -2.01 -0.80
C HIS A 173 -7.11 -2.09 -2.09
N GLY A 174 -5.79 -1.88 -1.98
CA GLY A 174 -4.83 -2.01 -3.09
C GLY A 174 -4.18 -0.69 -3.49
N GLY A 175 -4.59 0.42 -2.88
CA GLY A 175 -3.98 1.73 -3.01
C GLY A 175 -2.94 2.04 -1.93
N PHE A 176 -2.43 3.27 -1.98
CA PHE A 176 -1.39 3.80 -1.11
C PHE A 176 -1.94 4.83 -0.10
N SER A 177 -3.21 4.75 0.27
CA SER A 177 -3.71 5.54 1.39
C SER A 177 -3.16 5.00 2.71
N PRO A 178 -3.00 5.84 3.76
CA PRO A 178 -2.55 5.37 5.06
C PRO A 178 -3.53 4.36 5.67
N TYR A 179 -4.80 4.37 5.27
CA TYR A 179 -5.84 3.45 5.73
C TYR A 179 -5.71 2.05 5.12
N GLU A 180 -4.98 1.91 4.01
CA GLU A 180 -4.71 0.64 3.33
C GLU A 180 -3.34 0.07 3.67
N VAL A 181 -2.32 0.93 3.83
CA VAL A 181 -0.94 0.47 4.07
C VAL A 181 -0.58 0.37 5.56
N HIS A 182 -1.24 1.12 6.44
CA HIS A 182 -1.02 1.02 7.87
C HIS A 182 -1.86 -0.12 8.46
N ILE A 183 -1.18 -1.19 8.84
CA ILE A 183 -1.79 -2.44 9.32
C ILE A 183 -1.48 -2.70 10.79
N ALA A 184 -2.29 -3.53 11.42
CA ALA A 184 -2.05 -3.97 12.79
C ALA A 184 -0.93 -5.02 12.83
N LEU A 185 -0.05 -4.93 13.81
CA LEU A 185 0.92 -5.97 14.17
C LEU A 185 0.91 -6.16 15.69
N LEU A 186 0.56 -7.37 16.13
CA LEU A 186 0.55 -7.78 17.53
C LEU A 186 1.47 -8.98 17.70
N ALA A 187 2.25 -9.00 18.77
CA ALA A 187 3.13 -10.12 19.09
C ALA A 187 3.11 -10.43 20.58
N ALA A 188 3.05 -11.71 20.93
CA ALA A 188 3.03 -12.19 22.31
C ALA A 188 3.73 -13.55 22.41
N GLY A 189 4.37 -13.83 23.55
CA GLY A 189 5.06 -15.09 23.81
C GLY A 189 6.38 -14.92 24.55
N PRO A 190 7.11 -16.01 24.82
CA PRO A 190 8.32 -16.00 25.63
C PRO A 190 9.45 -15.15 25.04
N SER A 191 9.45 -14.88 23.74
CA SER A 191 10.49 -14.09 23.09
C SER A 191 10.19 -12.58 23.04
N PHE A 192 8.94 -12.18 23.30
CA PHE A 192 8.48 -10.79 23.13
C PHE A 192 8.34 -10.06 24.45
N LYS A 193 8.62 -8.75 24.44
CA LYS A 193 8.37 -7.88 25.59
C LYS A 193 6.87 -7.79 25.87
N GLN A 194 6.51 -7.83 27.14
CA GLN A 194 5.13 -7.60 27.58
C GLN A 194 4.85 -6.11 27.66
N THR A 195 3.58 -5.73 27.42
CA THR A 195 3.07 -4.36 27.58
C THR A 195 3.98 -3.30 26.92
N PHE A 196 4.43 -3.56 25.70
CA PHE A 196 5.35 -2.70 24.97
C PHE A 196 4.78 -2.36 23.59
N THR A 197 4.94 -1.09 23.19
CA THR A 197 4.58 -0.61 21.86
C THR A 197 5.79 0.08 21.26
N SER A 198 6.22 -0.40 20.08
CA SER A 198 7.26 0.27 19.31
C SER A 198 6.70 1.47 18.56
N GLN A 199 7.51 2.51 18.43
CA GLN A 199 7.26 3.66 17.54
C GLN A 199 8.10 3.57 16.25
N LEU A 200 8.90 2.52 16.09
CA LEU A 200 9.65 2.29 14.87
C LEU A 200 8.73 1.70 13.79
N PRO A 201 8.90 2.09 12.51
CA PRO A 201 8.12 1.51 11.42
C PRO A 201 8.44 0.02 11.26
N THR A 202 7.43 -0.75 10.88
CA THR A 202 7.53 -2.18 10.56
C THR A 202 6.67 -2.48 9.32
N SER A 203 6.94 -3.58 8.66
CA SER A 203 6.11 -4.12 7.58
C SER A 203 6.09 -5.65 7.63
N ASN A 204 5.18 -6.29 6.92
CA ASN A 204 5.07 -7.74 6.84
C ASN A 204 6.39 -8.43 6.43
N VAL A 205 7.24 -7.76 5.66
CA VAL A 205 8.58 -8.29 5.29
C VAL A 205 9.50 -8.50 6.50
N ASP A 206 9.26 -7.82 7.62
CA ASP A 206 10.06 -7.92 8.85
C ASP A 206 9.68 -9.13 9.72
N ILE A 207 8.54 -9.78 9.44
CA ILE A 207 8.03 -10.91 10.23
C ILE A 207 8.96 -12.11 10.11
N VAL A 208 9.31 -12.52 8.90
CA VAL A 208 10.13 -13.73 8.67
C VAL A 208 11.55 -13.59 9.22
N PRO A 209 12.30 -12.50 8.98
CA PRO A 209 13.60 -12.30 9.62
C PRO A 209 13.53 -12.36 11.15
N THR A 210 12.45 -11.82 11.74
CA THR A 210 12.24 -11.87 13.20
C THR A 210 12.00 -13.30 13.69
N ILE A 211 11.20 -14.09 12.98
CA ILE A 211 10.98 -15.52 13.31
C ILE A 211 12.29 -16.31 13.22
N LEU A 212 13.04 -16.16 12.12
CA LEU A 212 14.33 -16.84 11.93
C LEU A 212 15.32 -16.48 13.04
N HIS A 213 15.36 -15.21 13.43
CA HIS A 213 16.20 -14.74 14.53
C HIS A 213 15.85 -15.42 15.86
N ILE A 214 14.56 -15.48 16.21
CA ILE A 214 14.06 -16.15 17.44
C ILE A 214 14.46 -17.63 17.48
N HIS A 215 14.50 -18.29 16.33
CA HIS A 215 14.88 -19.70 16.22
C HIS A 215 16.38 -19.92 16.00
N HIS A 216 17.20 -18.87 16.05
CA HIS A 216 18.65 -18.92 15.76
C HIS A 216 18.97 -19.55 14.39
N LEU A 217 18.10 -19.31 13.41
CA LEU A 217 18.27 -19.75 12.04
C LEU A 217 18.93 -18.67 11.19
N GLN A 218 19.61 -19.09 10.12
CA GLN A 218 20.24 -18.17 9.19
C GLN A 218 19.18 -17.30 8.50
N ILE A 219 19.40 -15.99 8.51
CA ILE A 219 18.61 -15.01 7.76
C ILE A 219 19.31 -14.80 6.41
N SER A 220 18.57 -14.97 5.32
CA SER A 220 19.12 -14.72 3.97
C SER A 220 19.37 -13.24 3.77
N THR A 221 20.50 -12.89 3.15
CA THR A 221 20.81 -11.51 2.73
C THR A 221 19.91 -11.00 1.61
N THR A 222 19.10 -11.87 1.00
CA THR A 222 18.12 -11.52 -0.04
C THR A 222 16.76 -11.15 0.55
N MET A 223 16.57 -11.21 1.87
CA MET A 223 15.34 -10.74 2.52
C MET A 223 15.42 -9.22 2.68
N ASP A 224 14.35 -8.53 2.29
CA ASP A 224 14.27 -7.06 2.41
C ASP A 224 13.98 -6.58 3.84
N GLY A 225 13.39 -7.45 4.65
CA GLY A 225 12.98 -7.12 6.01
C GLY A 225 14.09 -7.18 7.04
N ARG A 226 13.85 -6.52 8.17
CA ARG A 226 14.75 -6.50 9.33
C ARG A 226 14.25 -7.38 10.46
N VAL A 227 15.14 -7.71 11.38
CA VAL A 227 14.74 -8.22 12.70
C VAL A 227 14.17 -7.08 13.54
N MET A 228 12.95 -7.27 14.06
CA MET A 228 12.28 -6.34 14.98
C MET A 228 12.81 -6.48 16.42
N ASN A 229 14.11 -6.29 16.59
CA ASN A 229 14.83 -6.46 17.86
C ASN A 229 14.20 -5.67 19.02
N GLU A 230 13.61 -4.51 18.73
CA GLU A 230 12.98 -3.68 19.73
C GLU A 230 11.78 -4.34 20.41
N LEU A 231 11.13 -5.30 19.75
CA LEU A 231 10.01 -6.06 20.32
C LEU A 231 10.46 -7.25 21.18
N LEU A 232 11.72 -7.70 21.05
CA LEU A 232 12.22 -8.91 21.69
C LEU A 232 12.74 -8.64 23.11
N ILE A 233 12.63 -9.63 24.00
CA ILE A 233 13.24 -9.59 25.34
C ILE A 233 14.76 -9.73 25.28
N GLU A 234 15.27 -10.36 24.23
CA GLU A 234 16.70 -10.56 24.03
C GLU A 234 17.40 -9.21 23.87
N LYS A 235 18.45 -9.00 24.66
CA LYS A 235 19.26 -7.78 24.59
C LYS A 235 20.30 -7.95 23.49
N THR A 236 20.05 -7.36 22.34
CA THR A 236 21.04 -7.31 21.25
C THR A 236 21.88 -6.03 21.35
N LYS A 237 23.20 -6.13 21.14
CA LYS A 237 24.09 -4.96 21.00
C LYS A 237 23.94 -4.37 19.59
N GLN A 238 22.77 -3.83 19.30
CA GLN A 238 22.48 -3.18 18.01
C GLN A 238 22.54 -1.67 18.15
N PRO A 239 22.98 -0.94 17.11
CA PRO A 239 22.93 0.51 17.11
C PRO A 239 21.47 0.97 17.26
N LYS A 240 21.27 2.06 18.01
CA LYS A 240 19.94 2.67 18.13
C LYS A 240 19.49 3.16 16.75
N LEU A 241 18.43 2.55 16.22
CA LEU A 241 17.83 2.99 14.97
C LEU A 241 17.01 4.26 15.20
N ILE A 242 17.12 5.21 14.26
CA ILE A 242 16.38 6.47 14.26
C ILE A 242 15.55 6.49 12.99
N ALA A 243 14.22 6.51 13.15
CA ALA A 243 13.30 6.69 12.05
C ALA A 243 13.40 8.11 11.49
N LYS A 244 13.48 8.25 10.16
CA LYS A 244 13.50 9.52 9.46
C LYS A 244 12.39 9.55 8.41
N LYS A 245 11.66 10.66 8.32
CA LYS A 245 10.70 10.87 7.24
C LYS A 245 11.44 11.30 5.98
N GLU A 246 11.01 10.77 4.84
CA GLU A 246 11.48 11.12 3.50
C GLU A 246 10.25 11.37 2.61
N THR A 247 10.28 12.47 1.87
CA THR A 247 9.26 12.80 0.88
C THR A 247 9.90 12.80 -0.50
N ILE A 248 9.36 11.99 -1.41
CA ILE A 248 9.72 12.03 -2.83
C ILE A 248 8.63 12.77 -3.58
N SER A 249 9.01 13.82 -4.30
CA SER A 249 8.09 14.68 -5.04
C SER A 249 8.40 14.71 -6.52
N THR A 250 7.34 14.73 -7.32
CA THR A 250 7.39 14.94 -8.78
C THR A 250 6.22 15.80 -9.23
N THR A 251 6.38 16.49 -10.34
CA THR A 251 5.35 17.34 -10.93
C THR A 251 5.31 17.15 -12.44
N ALA A 252 4.13 17.37 -13.03
CA ALA A 252 3.94 17.43 -14.47
C ALA A 252 2.82 18.41 -14.80
N LYS A 253 2.94 19.09 -15.94
CA LYS A 253 1.87 19.93 -16.47
C LYS A 253 0.92 19.09 -17.31
N PHE A 254 -0.37 19.40 -17.21
CA PHE A 254 -1.40 18.91 -18.13
C PHE A 254 -2.27 20.09 -18.59
N ASP A 255 -3.10 19.88 -19.60
CA ASP A 255 -3.99 20.93 -20.09
C ASP A 255 -4.98 21.35 -18.99
N GLY A 256 -4.87 22.59 -18.51
CA GLY A 256 -5.66 23.10 -17.41
C GLY A 256 -5.05 22.97 -16.02
N GLY A 257 -3.81 22.47 -15.83
CA GLY A 257 -3.21 22.46 -14.50
C GLY A 257 -1.84 21.83 -14.34
N THR A 258 -1.44 21.70 -13.08
CA THR A 258 -0.22 20.98 -12.66
C THR A 258 -0.61 19.84 -11.75
N TYR A 259 -0.18 18.64 -12.09
CA TYR A 259 -0.23 17.46 -11.24
C TYR A 259 1.02 17.43 -10.36
N GLN A 260 0.85 17.16 -9.07
CA GLN A 260 1.93 16.95 -8.13
C GLN A 260 1.68 15.67 -7.34
N LEU A 261 2.68 14.80 -7.30
CA LEU A 261 2.69 13.56 -6.52
C LEU A 261 3.78 13.64 -5.46
N ASN A 262 3.39 13.34 -4.21
CA ASN A 262 4.28 13.12 -3.09
C ASN A 262 4.15 11.67 -2.62
N VAL A 263 5.28 11.00 -2.38
CA VAL A 263 5.34 9.70 -1.69
C VAL A 263 6.05 9.90 -0.37
N GLU A 264 5.33 9.65 0.72
CA GLU A 264 5.88 9.72 2.06
C GLU A 264 6.41 8.36 2.48
N ARG A 265 7.61 8.37 3.08
CA ARG A 265 8.26 7.18 3.61
C ARG A 265 8.82 7.41 4.99
N THR A 266 8.93 6.31 5.72
CA THR A 266 9.80 6.22 6.87
C THR A 266 11.04 5.40 6.54
N ILE A 267 12.21 5.98 6.74
CA ILE A 267 13.52 5.35 6.58
C ILE A 267 14.03 4.94 7.96
N LEU A 268 14.47 3.70 8.09
CA LEU A 268 15.06 3.16 9.31
C LEU A 268 16.35 2.43 8.97
N GLY A 269 17.50 3.10 9.12
CA GLY A 269 18.76 2.56 8.59
C GLY A 269 18.69 2.39 7.07
N ASN A 270 18.80 1.16 6.58
CA ASN A 270 18.70 0.84 5.15
C ASN A 270 17.28 0.45 4.71
N TYR A 271 16.33 0.30 5.65
CA TYR A 271 14.96 -0.14 5.39
C TYR A 271 14.07 1.05 5.05
N LYS A 272 13.19 0.87 4.06
CA LYS A 272 12.30 1.92 3.55
C LYS A 272 10.85 1.44 3.61
N TYR A 273 10.02 2.16 4.35
CA TYR A 273 8.61 1.85 4.53
C TYR A 273 7.78 2.93 3.84
N VAL A 274 6.88 2.55 2.94
CA VAL A 274 5.96 3.49 2.29
C VAL A 274 4.83 3.79 3.27
N ASP A 275 4.66 5.06 3.61
CA ASP A 275 3.65 5.50 4.58
C ASP A 275 2.32 5.83 3.88
N PHE A 276 2.38 6.56 2.77
CA PHE A 276 1.26 6.83 1.87
C PHE A 276 1.73 7.60 0.63
N THR A 277 0.83 7.76 -0.35
CA THR A 277 1.01 8.70 -1.46
C THR A 277 -0.04 9.79 -1.40
N LYS A 278 0.29 11.01 -1.87
CA LYS A 278 -0.69 12.10 -1.97
C LYS A 278 -0.53 12.83 -3.29
N VAL A 279 -1.65 13.05 -3.96
CA VAL A 279 -1.72 13.87 -5.16
C VAL A 279 -2.47 15.16 -4.91
N THR A 280 -1.93 16.24 -5.44
CA THR A 280 -2.61 17.54 -5.54
C THR A 280 -2.61 17.99 -6.99
N ARG A 281 -3.63 18.78 -7.35
CA ARG A 281 -3.75 19.40 -8.68
C ARG A 281 -3.97 20.88 -8.50
N VAL A 282 -3.11 21.68 -9.10
CA VAL A 282 -3.23 23.14 -9.11
C VAL A 282 -3.77 23.56 -10.47
N VAL A 283 -4.99 24.07 -10.48
CA VAL A 283 -5.65 24.64 -11.66
C VAL A 283 -5.44 26.16 -11.64
N PRO A 284 -5.01 26.80 -12.75
CA PRO A 284 -4.92 28.26 -12.80
C PRO A 284 -6.28 28.87 -12.46
N ALA A 285 -6.30 29.92 -11.64
CA ALA A 285 -7.53 30.64 -11.35
C ALA A 285 -8.18 31.06 -12.68
N ALA A 286 -9.47 30.76 -12.85
CA ALA A 286 -10.21 31.24 -14.01
C ALA A 286 -10.09 32.77 -14.03
N ASN A 287 -9.50 33.34 -15.09
CA ASN A 287 -9.50 34.78 -15.28
C ASN A 287 -10.97 35.23 -15.30
N SER A 288 -11.42 35.87 -14.22
CA SER A 288 -12.71 36.55 -14.16
C SER A 288 -12.70 37.63 -15.25
N LYS A 289 -13.38 37.36 -16.36
CA LYS A 289 -13.73 38.38 -17.35
C LYS A 289 -14.98 39.11 -16.88
#